data_AF-R9KXP9-F1
#
_entry.id   AF-R9KXP9-F1
#
_cell.length_a   1.000
_cell.length_b   1.000
_cell.length_c   1.000
_cell.angle_alpha   90.00
_cell.angle_beta   90.00
_cell.angle_gamma   90.00
#
_symmetry.space_group_name_H-M   'P 1'
#
loop_
_entity.id
_entity.type
_entity.pdbx_description
1 polymer ?
#
loop_
_entity_poly.entity_id
_entity_poly.type
_entity_poly.pdbx_seq_one_letter_code
_entity_poly.pdbx_strand_id
1 'polypeptide(L)'
;MERTDEYIQTIASVEDMPAVAKDIVSMYCKENGIDEKDIFPSVWNDIIDELYIKLFKPCNRLLKTDSNKYNEYDKEKVLYIYNNIYRRLCNNHCQEVCQKGFIDMIGIDKQTLYNWASSASFDLQEKIMEDNEQSLFALMKDRRMNPMKMLPKLNRYHGWNMPGARGETDKKKVLTATELPKLGGGEAKGIDVVVDGE
;
A
#
# COMPACT_ATOMS: atom_id res chain seq x y z
N MET A 1 -16.82 -9.25 25.55
CA MET A 1 -16.45 -10.65 25.29
C MET A 1 -17.63 -11.46 24.74
N GLU A 2 -18.88 -11.17 25.12
CA GLU A 2 -20.08 -11.91 24.66
C GLU A 2 -20.48 -11.67 23.18
N ARG A 3 -20.20 -10.51 22.57
CA ARG A 3 -20.67 -10.18 21.20
C ARG A 3 -19.83 -10.76 20.06
N THR A 4 -18.59 -11.16 20.32
CA THR A 4 -17.75 -11.87 19.32
C THR A 4 -18.35 -13.22 18.96
N ASP A 5 -19.04 -13.86 19.91
CA ASP A 5 -19.65 -15.16 19.72
C ASP A 5 -20.93 -15.09 18.86
N GLU A 6 -21.65 -13.96 18.86
CA GLU A 6 -22.83 -13.74 17.98
C GLU A 6 -22.45 -13.71 16.50
N TYR A 7 -21.32 -13.08 16.14
CA TYR A 7 -20.83 -13.03 14.76
C TYR A 7 -20.33 -14.38 14.25
N ILE A 8 -19.69 -15.16 15.12
CA ILE A 8 -19.13 -16.46 14.72
C ILE A 8 -20.25 -17.47 14.45
N GLN A 9 -21.40 -17.35 15.11
CA GLN A 9 -22.54 -18.26 14.92
C GLN A 9 -23.20 -18.15 13.54
N THR A 10 -23.00 -17.07 12.79
CA THR A 10 -23.63 -16.86 11.47
C THR A 10 -22.73 -17.18 10.28
N ILE A 11 -21.44 -17.45 10.50
CA ILE A 11 -20.47 -17.69 9.42
C ILE A 11 -20.34 -19.19 9.16
N ALA A 12 -21.01 -19.67 8.11
CA ALA A 12 -20.87 -21.06 7.65
C ALA A 12 -19.84 -21.19 6.53
N SER A 13 -19.60 -20.11 5.78
CA SER A 13 -18.82 -20.09 4.56
C SER A 13 -18.03 -18.79 4.38
N VAL A 14 -17.14 -18.74 3.38
CA VAL A 14 -16.35 -17.52 3.10
C VAL A 14 -17.22 -16.42 2.48
N GLU A 15 -18.37 -16.79 1.92
CA GLU A 15 -19.35 -15.92 1.29
C GLU A 15 -20.14 -15.09 2.32
N ASP A 16 -20.20 -15.53 3.57
CA ASP A 16 -20.88 -14.83 4.67
C ASP A 16 -19.99 -13.71 5.26
N MET A 17 -18.67 -13.88 5.17
CA MET A 17 -17.67 -12.99 5.77
C MET A 17 -17.75 -11.52 5.31
N PRO A 18 -18.07 -11.16 4.05
CA PRO A 18 -18.11 -9.76 3.62
C PRO A 18 -19.16 -8.91 4.32
N ALA A 19 -20.31 -9.49 4.69
CA ALA A 19 -21.33 -8.76 5.45
C ALA A 19 -20.83 -8.50 6.88
N VAL A 20 -20.30 -9.53 7.52
CA VAL A 20 -19.73 -9.45 8.88
C VAL A 20 -18.56 -8.47 8.94
N ALA A 21 -17.67 -8.49 7.95
CA ALA A 21 -16.53 -7.57 7.90
C ALA A 21 -16.98 -6.10 7.87
N LYS A 22 -18.01 -5.77 7.09
CA LYS A 22 -18.57 -4.41 7.06
C LYS A 22 -19.18 -4.03 8.40
N ASP A 23 -19.95 -4.94 9.01
CA ASP A 23 -20.56 -4.69 10.30
C ASP A 23 -19.51 -4.45 11.40
N ILE A 24 -18.40 -5.20 11.37
CA ILE A 24 -17.25 -4.98 12.28
C ILE A 24 -16.69 -3.57 12.10
N VAL A 25 -16.44 -3.12 10.87
CA VAL A 25 -15.91 -1.76 10.60
C VAL A 25 -16.90 -0.69 11.09
N SER A 26 -18.18 -0.80 10.74
CA SER A 26 -19.19 0.16 11.15
C SER A 26 -19.39 0.18 12.68
N MET A 27 -19.33 -0.97 13.35
CA MET A 27 -19.41 -1.04 14.81
C MET A 27 -18.19 -0.42 15.46
N TYR A 28 -16.98 -0.71 14.96
CA TYR A 28 -15.76 -0.11 15.46
C TYR A 28 -15.82 1.43 15.36
N CYS A 29 -16.27 1.96 14.22
CA CYS A 29 -16.41 3.40 14.04
C CYS A 29 -17.43 4.00 15.02
N LYS A 30 -18.58 3.33 15.23
CA LYS A 30 -19.61 3.79 16.19
C LYS A 30 -19.12 3.76 17.63
N GLU A 31 -18.45 2.69 18.05
CA GLU A 31 -17.98 2.52 19.43
C GLU A 31 -16.87 3.53 19.78
N ASN A 32 -16.06 3.93 18.80
CA ASN A 32 -14.96 4.89 18.99
C ASN A 32 -15.30 6.32 18.57
N GLY A 33 -16.53 6.61 18.13
CA GLY A 33 -16.95 7.95 17.71
C GLY A 33 -16.24 8.47 16.46
N ILE A 34 -15.87 7.57 15.54
CA ILE A 34 -15.11 7.86 14.32
C ILE A 34 -16.10 8.03 13.15
N ASP A 35 -15.88 9.06 12.32
CA ASP A 35 -16.62 9.19 11.07
C ASP A 35 -16.13 8.12 10.08
N GLU A 36 -17.00 7.18 9.74
CA GLU A 36 -16.71 6.09 8.81
C GLU A 36 -16.30 6.59 7.42
N LYS A 37 -16.63 7.84 7.06
CA LYS A 37 -16.23 8.48 5.80
C LYS A 37 -14.83 9.10 5.84
N ASP A 38 -14.24 9.25 7.03
CA ASP A 38 -12.95 9.92 7.23
C ASP A 38 -12.10 9.17 8.26
N ILE A 39 -11.64 7.99 7.84
CA ILE A 39 -10.80 7.11 8.67
C ILE A 39 -9.33 7.44 8.41
N PHE A 40 -8.62 7.84 9.47
CA PHE A 40 -7.18 8.07 9.40
C PHE A 40 -6.41 6.76 9.19
N PRO A 41 -5.26 6.76 8.47
CA PRO A 41 -4.50 5.54 8.21
C PRO A 41 -4.05 4.77 9.47
N SER A 42 -3.79 5.46 10.58
CA SER A 42 -3.43 4.80 11.84
C SER A 42 -4.62 4.05 12.46
N VAL A 43 -5.81 4.63 12.38
CA VAL A 43 -7.06 3.99 12.81
C VAL A 43 -7.40 2.83 11.88
N TRP A 44 -7.15 2.98 10.58
CA TRP A 44 -7.34 1.90 9.62
C TRP A 44 -6.52 0.66 9.97
N ASN A 45 -5.27 0.83 10.40
CA ASN A 45 -4.45 -0.30 10.83
C ASN A 45 -5.05 -1.02 12.05
N ASP A 46 -5.62 -0.28 13.00
CA ASP A 46 -6.30 -0.89 14.16
C ASP A 46 -7.61 -1.59 13.75
N ILE A 47 -8.34 -1.04 12.78
CA ILE A 47 -9.52 -1.70 12.17
C ILE A 47 -9.12 -3.02 11.49
N ILE A 48 -7.96 -3.06 10.82
CA ILE A 48 -7.42 -4.28 10.22
C ILE A 48 -7.12 -5.33 11.30
N ASP A 49 -6.52 -4.92 12.43
CA ASP A 49 -6.27 -5.81 13.56
C ASP A 49 -7.59 -6.31 14.19
N GLU A 50 -8.60 -5.46 14.29
CA GLU A 50 -9.94 -5.82 14.77
C GLU A 50 -10.64 -6.82 13.84
N LEU A 51 -10.55 -6.64 12.53
CA LEU A 51 -11.02 -7.63 11.54
C LEU A 51 -10.30 -8.97 11.70
N TYR A 52 -8.99 -8.94 11.93
CA TYR A 52 -8.26 -10.17 12.20
C TYR A 52 -8.76 -10.84 13.48
N ILE A 53 -8.85 -10.11 14.59
CA ILE A 53 -9.23 -10.67 15.90
C ILE A 53 -10.66 -11.22 15.89
N LYS A 54 -11.61 -10.47 15.34
CA LYS A 54 -13.05 -10.78 15.43
C LYS A 54 -13.57 -11.68 14.32
N LEU A 55 -12.95 -11.66 13.14
CA LEU A 55 -13.43 -12.41 11.97
C LEU A 55 -12.43 -13.48 11.52
N PHE A 56 -11.22 -13.09 11.10
CA PHE A 56 -10.34 -14.03 10.39
C PHE A 56 -9.63 -15.04 11.30
N LYS A 57 -9.27 -14.65 12.52
CA LYS A 57 -8.68 -15.54 13.52
C LYS A 57 -9.64 -16.68 13.92
N PRO A 58 -10.91 -16.43 14.33
CA PRO A 58 -11.84 -17.51 14.64
C PRO A 58 -12.25 -18.31 13.40
N CYS A 59 -12.43 -17.66 12.24
CA CYS A 59 -12.86 -18.32 11.01
C CYS A 59 -11.71 -18.83 10.13
N ASN A 60 -10.48 -18.89 10.64
CA ASN A 60 -9.28 -19.25 9.87
C ASN A 60 -9.39 -20.62 9.16
N ARG A 61 -10.15 -21.56 9.75
CA ARG A 61 -10.41 -22.88 9.14
C ARG A 61 -11.10 -22.77 7.79
N LEU A 62 -12.00 -21.80 7.61
CA LEU A 62 -12.75 -21.62 6.36
C LEU A 62 -11.84 -21.17 5.21
N LEU A 63 -10.67 -20.61 5.50
CA LEU A 63 -9.69 -20.20 4.49
C LEU A 63 -8.77 -21.34 4.03
N LYS A 64 -8.87 -22.53 4.64
CA LYS A 64 -8.00 -23.67 4.35
C LYS A 64 -8.63 -24.63 3.36
N THR A 65 -7.78 -25.47 2.78
CA THR A 65 -8.21 -26.57 1.92
C THR A 65 -9.00 -27.59 2.73
N ASP A 66 -9.99 -28.24 2.10
CA ASP A 66 -10.85 -29.20 2.79
C ASP A 66 -10.08 -30.45 3.25
N SER A 67 -9.03 -30.82 2.51
CA SER A 67 -8.12 -31.90 2.90
C SER A 67 -7.31 -31.55 4.16
N ASN A 68 -7.14 -30.25 4.45
CA ASN A 68 -6.37 -29.68 5.55
C ASN A 68 -4.96 -30.30 5.72
N LYS A 69 -4.41 -30.86 4.63
CA LYS A 69 -3.07 -31.44 4.62
C LYS A 69 -2.07 -30.29 4.71
N TYR A 70 -1.11 -30.41 5.61
CA TYR A 70 -0.07 -29.40 5.87
C TYR A 70 -0.58 -28.00 6.24
N ASN A 71 -1.84 -27.88 6.68
CA ASN A 71 -2.40 -26.59 7.10
C ASN A 71 -2.40 -25.54 5.97
N GLU A 72 -2.52 -26.00 4.71
CA GLU A 72 -2.45 -25.16 3.52
C GLU A 72 -3.71 -24.29 3.33
N TYR A 73 -3.49 -23.04 2.94
CA TYR A 73 -4.54 -22.12 2.55
C TYR A 73 -5.07 -22.44 1.16
N ASP A 74 -6.39 -22.31 1.00
CA ASP A 74 -7.06 -22.43 -0.27
C ASP A 74 -6.92 -21.12 -1.06
N LYS A 75 -6.30 -21.19 -2.23
CA LYS A 75 -6.01 -20.03 -3.08
C LYS A 75 -7.28 -19.30 -3.53
N GLU A 76 -8.33 -20.04 -3.87
CA GLU A 76 -9.58 -19.46 -4.37
C GLU A 76 -10.32 -18.75 -3.25
N LYS A 77 -10.37 -19.36 -2.06
CA LYS A 77 -10.98 -18.75 -0.88
C LYS A 77 -10.23 -17.48 -0.46
N VAL A 78 -8.89 -17.49 -0.46
CA VAL A 78 -8.09 -16.29 -0.12
C VAL A 78 -8.26 -15.18 -1.17
N LEU A 79 -8.30 -15.53 -2.46
CA LEU A 79 -8.58 -14.59 -3.54
C LEU A 79 -10.00 -14.00 -3.43
N TYR A 80 -10.98 -14.81 -3.02
CA TYR A 80 -12.35 -14.35 -2.78
C TYR A 80 -12.37 -13.28 -1.68
N ILE A 81 -11.71 -13.54 -0.54
CA ILE A 81 -11.60 -12.57 0.57
C ILE A 81 -10.91 -11.28 0.12
N TYR A 82 -9.83 -11.38 -0.65
CA TYR A 82 -9.15 -10.21 -1.19
C TYR A 82 -10.10 -9.33 -2.03
N ASN A 83 -10.82 -9.94 -2.97
CA ASN A 83 -11.68 -9.22 -3.92
C ASN A 83 -12.96 -8.67 -3.29
N ASN A 84 -13.55 -9.38 -2.32
CA ASN A 84 -14.86 -9.06 -1.77
C ASN A 84 -14.83 -8.35 -0.42
N ILE A 85 -13.71 -8.43 0.30
CA ILE A 85 -13.52 -7.79 1.60
C ILE A 85 -12.44 -6.72 1.49
N TYR A 86 -11.17 -7.11 1.44
CA TYR A 86 -10.06 -6.17 1.61
C TYR A 86 -10.08 -5.03 0.59
N ARG A 87 -10.11 -5.34 -0.71
CA ARG A 87 -10.11 -4.31 -1.77
C ARG A 87 -11.34 -3.40 -1.67
N ARG A 88 -12.51 -3.96 -1.37
CA ARG A 88 -13.76 -3.19 -1.26
C ARG A 88 -13.74 -2.26 -0.06
N LEU A 89 -13.27 -2.75 1.08
CA LEU A 89 -13.11 -1.95 2.29
C LEU A 89 -12.12 -0.80 2.08
N CYS A 90 -10.93 -1.07 1.52
CA CYS A 90 -9.98 -0.01 1.19
C CYS A 90 -10.57 1.05 0.26
N ASN A 91 -11.25 0.63 -0.82
CA ASN A 91 -11.83 1.56 -1.78
C ASN A 91 -12.98 2.40 -1.18
N ASN A 92 -13.78 1.82 -0.29
CA ASN A 92 -14.91 2.53 0.33
C ASN A 92 -14.47 3.61 1.32
N HIS A 93 -13.36 3.40 2.02
CA HIS A 93 -12.84 4.32 3.05
C HIS A 93 -11.63 5.13 2.58
N CYS A 94 -11.37 5.20 1.27
CA CYS A 94 -10.24 5.91 0.67
C CYS A 94 -8.88 5.51 1.29
N GLN A 95 -8.65 4.21 1.45
CA GLN A 95 -7.40 3.67 2.00
C GLN A 95 -6.53 3.07 0.89
N GLU A 96 -5.22 3.04 1.12
CA GLU A 96 -4.30 2.36 0.21
C GLU A 96 -4.50 0.84 0.29
N VAL A 97 -4.60 0.18 -0.87
CA VAL A 97 -4.58 -1.27 -0.95
C VAL A 97 -3.13 -1.70 -0.86
N CYS A 98 -2.71 -2.42 0.18
CA CYS A 98 -1.31 -2.87 0.29
C CYS A 98 -1.21 -4.33 0.73
N GLN A 99 -0.14 -5.00 0.29
CA GLN A 99 0.07 -6.41 0.63
C GLN A 99 0.15 -6.62 2.15
N LYS A 100 0.78 -5.69 2.88
CA LYS A 100 0.94 -5.77 4.35
C LYS A 100 -0.42 -5.74 5.06
N GLY A 101 -1.29 -4.78 4.72
CA GLY A 101 -2.61 -4.68 5.32
C GLY A 101 -3.48 -5.91 5.01
N PHE A 102 -3.37 -6.48 3.80
CA PHE A 102 -4.09 -7.70 3.47
C PHE A 102 -3.65 -8.89 4.32
N ILE A 103 -2.33 -9.15 4.41
CA ILE A 103 -1.81 -10.31 5.17
C ILE A 103 -2.09 -10.19 6.66
N ASP A 104 -2.06 -8.97 7.21
CA ASP A 104 -2.38 -8.71 8.62
C ASP A 104 -3.85 -9.00 8.90
N MET A 105 -4.74 -8.54 8.01
CA MET A 105 -6.19 -8.74 8.15
C MET A 105 -6.56 -10.23 8.22
N ILE A 106 -5.99 -11.05 7.33
CA ILE A 106 -6.36 -12.48 7.21
C ILE A 106 -5.51 -13.41 8.07
N GLY A 107 -4.36 -12.94 8.57
CA GLY A 107 -3.42 -13.74 9.35
C GLY A 107 -2.63 -14.77 8.53
N ILE A 108 -2.27 -14.45 7.28
CA ILE A 108 -1.42 -15.29 6.43
C ILE A 108 0.02 -14.77 6.47
N ASP A 109 1.01 -15.67 6.43
CA ASP A 109 2.41 -15.26 6.37
C ASP A 109 2.80 -14.75 4.97
N LYS A 110 3.71 -13.79 4.93
CA LYS A 110 4.21 -13.22 3.67
C LYS A 110 4.83 -14.30 2.76
N GLN A 111 5.48 -15.32 3.32
CA GLN A 111 6.07 -16.43 2.58
C GLN A 111 5.01 -17.26 1.85
N THR A 112 3.81 -17.39 2.41
CA THR A 112 2.71 -18.12 1.77
C THR A 112 2.33 -17.48 0.43
N LEU A 113 2.25 -16.14 0.38
CA LEU A 113 2.00 -15.43 -0.88
C LEU A 113 3.14 -15.61 -1.90
N TYR A 114 4.39 -15.53 -1.45
CA TYR A 114 5.55 -15.70 -2.33
C TYR A 114 5.60 -17.09 -2.96
N ASN A 115 5.30 -18.13 -2.18
CA ASN A 115 5.25 -19.51 -2.68
C ASN A 115 4.19 -19.67 -3.78
N TRP A 116 3.12 -18.88 -3.73
CA TRP A 116 2.09 -18.91 -4.76
C TRP A 116 2.47 -18.13 -6.01
N ALA A 117 3.13 -16.98 -5.87
CA ALA A 117 3.67 -16.25 -7.01
C ALA A 117 4.67 -17.09 -7.82
N SER A 118 5.44 -17.96 -7.17
CA SER A 118 6.31 -18.92 -7.87
C SER A 118 5.55 -20.04 -8.62
N SER A 119 4.25 -20.21 -8.37
CA SER A 119 3.41 -21.14 -9.11
C SER A 119 2.73 -20.42 -10.27
N ALA A 120 3.03 -20.84 -11.50
CA ALA A 120 2.63 -20.15 -12.74
C ALA A 120 1.11 -19.94 -12.96
N SER A 121 0.25 -20.45 -12.08
CA SER A 121 -1.21 -20.38 -12.22
C SER A 121 -1.91 -19.41 -11.26
N PHE A 122 -1.21 -18.80 -10.31
CA PHE A 122 -1.86 -17.93 -9.31
C PHE A 122 -0.96 -16.76 -8.89
N ASP A 123 -1.26 -15.57 -9.41
CA ASP A 123 -0.52 -14.36 -9.06
C ASP A 123 -1.39 -13.32 -8.31
N LEU A 124 -1.77 -13.69 -7.09
CA LEU A 124 -2.42 -12.74 -6.18
C LEU A 124 -1.48 -11.60 -5.79
N GLN A 125 -0.17 -11.82 -5.81
CA GLN A 125 0.80 -10.79 -5.44
C GLN A 125 0.86 -9.69 -6.50
N GLU A 126 0.98 -10.04 -7.77
CA GLU A 126 0.92 -9.09 -8.91
C GLU A 126 -0.41 -8.33 -8.87
N LYS A 127 -1.53 -9.04 -8.66
CA LYS A 127 -2.83 -8.40 -8.53
C LYS A 127 -2.89 -7.36 -7.40
N ILE A 128 -2.33 -7.67 -6.22
CA ILE A 128 -2.26 -6.72 -5.11
C ILE A 128 -1.40 -5.51 -5.48
N MET A 129 -0.31 -5.71 -6.23
CA MET A 129 0.56 -4.63 -6.67
C MET A 129 -0.14 -3.71 -7.68
N GLU A 130 -0.86 -4.26 -8.67
CA GLU A 130 -1.66 -3.47 -9.60
C GLU A 130 -2.74 -2.66 -8.88
N ASP A 131 -3.49 -3.29 -7.97
CA ASP A 131 -4.51 -2.61 -7.18
C ASP A 131 -3.88 -1.57 -6.22
N ASN A 132 -2.65 -1.80 -5.72
CA ASN A 132 -1.90 -0.82 -4.94
C ASN A 132 -1.58 0.42 -5.77
N GLU A 133 -1.07 0.26 -6.99
CA GLU A 133 -0.81 1.38 -7.91
C GLU A 133 -2.09 2.17 -8.16
N GLN A 134 -3.19 1.47 -8.49
CA GLN A 134 -4.48 2.10 -8.77
C GLN A 134 -5.02 2.86 -7.55
N SER A 135 -4.94 2.28 -6.35
CA SER A 135 -5.41 2.94 -5.12
C SER A 135 -4.58 4.19 -4.79
N LEU A 136 -3.24 4.13 -4.89
CA LEU A 136 -2.37 5.29 -4.69
C LEU A 136 -2.63 6.38 -5.72
N PHE A 137 -2.89 6.01 -6.98
CA PHE A 137 -3.23 6.96 -8.03
C PHE A 137 -4.62 7.60 -7.80
N ALA A 138 -5.59 6.84 -7.32
CA ALA A 138 -6.90 7.37 -6.93
C ALA A 138 -6.77 8.38 -5.77
N LEU A 139 -5.97 8.06 -4.76
CA LEU A 139 -5.68 8.96 -3.64
C LEU A 139 -4.93 10.22 -4.09
N MET A 140 -4.07 10.13 -5.10
CA MET A 140 -3.43 11.30 -5.69
C MET A 140 -4.43 12.24 -6.38
N LYS A 141 -5.46 11.69 -7.01
CA LYS A 141 -6.53 12.47 -7.67
C LYS A 141 -7.53 13.06 -6.67
N ASP A 142 -7.57 12.54 -5.45
CA ASP A 142 -8.43 13.07 -4.42
C ASP A 142 -7.96 14.49 -4.03
N ARG A 143 -8.87 15.47 -4.16
CA ARG A 143 -8.61 16.87 -3.83
C ARG A 143 -8.29 17.09 -2.35
N ARG A 144 -8.68 16.16 -1.47
CA ARG A 144 -8.39 16.20 -0.04
C ARG A 144 -6.94 15.86 0.28
N MET A 145 -6.28 15.09 -0.59
CA MET A 145 -4.92 14.61 -0.35
C MET A 145 -3.90 15.43 -1.13
N ASN A 146 -2.71 15.62 -0.55
CA ASN A 146 -1.61 16.26 -1.25
C ASN A 146 -0.93 15.23 -2.16
N PRO A 147 -0.94 15.40 -3.49
CA PRO A 147 -0.35 14.46 -4.44
C PRO A 147 1.15 14.24 -4.20
N MET A 148 1.85 15.24 -3.64
CA MET A 148 3.26 15.16 -3.31
C MET A 148 3.58 14.17 -2.18
N LYS A 149 2.58 13.77 -1.37
CA LYS A 149 2.73 12.70 -0.37
C LYS A 149 2.65 11.31 -1.00
N MET A 150 1.97 11.17 -2.14
CA MET A 150 1.77 9.87 -2.81
C MET A 150 2.85 9.57 -3.85
N LEU A 151 3.40 10.60 -4.51
CA LEU A 151 4.48 10.44 -5.50
C LEU A 151 5.69 9.65 -5.00
N PRO A 152 6.25 9.89 -3.79
CA PRO A 152 7.37 9.09 -3.30
C PRO A 152 7.04 7.60 -3.14
N LYS A 153 5.81 7.27 -2.72
CA LYS A 153 5.36 5.88 -2.60
C LYS A 153 5.22 5.23 -3.98
N LEU A 154 4.56 5.90 -4.93
CA LEU A 154 4.42 5.42 -6.31
C LEU A 154 5.78 5.20 -6.99
N ASN A 155 6.74 6.12 -6.79
CA ASN A 155 8.09 5.97 -7.34
C ASN A 155 8.82 4.77 -6.75
N ARG A 156 8.69 4.53 -5.44
CA ARG A 156 9.37 3.43 -4.75
C ARG A 156 8.85 2.06 -5.18
N TYR A 157 7.52 1.92 -5.32
CA TYR A 157 6.89 0.61 -5.54
C TYR A 157 6.62 0.32 -7.02
N HIS A 158 6.29 1.35 -7.82
CA HIS A 158 5.82 1.20 -9.21
C HIS A 158 6.72 1.89 -10.23
N GLY A 159 7.82 2.52 -9.80
CA GLY A 159 8.76 3.13 -10.72
C GLY A 159 8.17 4.27 -11.55
N TRP A 160 7.14 4.94 -11.02
CA TRP A 160 6.39 6.08 -11.59
C TRP A 160 7.24 7.35 -11.79
N ASN A 161 8.51 7.23 -12.15
CA ASN A 161 9.39 8.36 -12.39
C ASN A 161 8.80 9.19 -13.53
N MET A 162 8.40 10.42 -13.22
CA MET A 162 7.95 11.37 -14.24
C MET A 162 9.05 11.54 -15.30
N PRO A 163 8.74 11.48 -16.60
CA PRO A 163 9.71 11.81 -17.64
C PRO A 163 10.22 13.23 -17.39
N GLY A 164 11.51 13.35 -17.05
CA GLY A 164 12.17 14.61 -16.70
C GLY A 164 12.66 14.74 -15.24
N ALA A 165 12.19 13.92 -14.29
CA ALA A 165 12.66 13.97 -12.89
C ALA A 165 13.99 13.23 -12.67
N ARG A 166 14.34 12.30 -13.58
CA ARG A 166 15.74 11.89 -13.81
C ARG A 166 16.36 12.87 -14.80
N GLY A 167 16.66 14.08 -14.34
CA GLY A 167 17.64 14.90 -15.04
C GLY A 167 18.95 14.13 -15.10
N GLU A 168 19.34 13.67 -16.28
CA GLU A 168 20.73 13.61 -16.77
C GLU A 168 21.84 13.07 -15.84
N THR A 169 21.56 12.24 -14.81
CA THR A 169 22.66 11.70 -13.98
C THR A 169 23.42 10.54 -14.63
N ASP A 170 22.83 9.86 -15.62
CA ASP A 170 23.50 8.78 -16.36
C ASP A 170 24.31 9.26 -17.58
N LYS A 171 24.37 10.58 -17.81
CA LYS A 171 25.32 11.20 -18.74
C LYS A 171 26.18 12.23 -18.02
N LYS A 172 26.80 11.86 -16.88
CA LYS A 172 28.11 12.44 -16.57
C LYS A 172 29.07 11.95 -17.66
N LYS A 173 29.08 12.68 -18.78
CA LYS A 173 30.11 12.61 -19.81
C LYS A 173 31.42 12.76 -19.03
N VAL A 174 32.20 11.69 -18.94
CA VAL A 174 33.53 11.73 -18.35
C VAL A 174 34.32 12.69 -19.24
N LEU A 175 34.42 13.95 -18.83
CA LEU A 175 35.26 14.93 -19.50
C LEU A 175 36.68 14.36 -19.45
N THR A 176 37.22 14.00 -20.61
CA THR A 176 38.62 13.60 -20.70
C THR A 176 39.47 14.83 -20.36
N ALA A 177 40.65 14.62 -19.76
CA ALA A 177 41.49 15.67 -19.15
C ALA A 177 41.82 16.86 -20.09
N THR A 178 41.59 16.72 -21.40
CA THR A 178 41.71 17.76 -22.42
C THR A 178 40.58 18.80 -22.43
N GLU A 179 39.43 18.54 -21.81
CA GLU A 179 38.27 19.45 -21.77
C GLU A 179 38.16 20.24 -20.44
N LEU A 180 39.14 20.13 -19.55
CA LEU A 180 39.20 20.93 -18.32
C LEU A 180 39.77 22.33 -18.59
N PRO A 181 39.15 23.42 -18.07
CA PRO A 181 39.73 24.75 -18.13
C PRO A 181 41.08 24.76 -17.39
N LYS A 182 42.16 25.17 -18.07
CA LYS A 182 43.49 25.32 -17.44
C LYS A 182 43.45 26.52 -16.49
N LEU A 183 43.42 26.26 -15.19
CA LEU A 183 43.66 27.28 -14.16
C LEU A 183 45.15 27.61 -14.14
N GLY A 184 45.51 28.79 -14.64
CA GLY A 184 46.82 29.42 -14.42
C GLY A 184 47.46 29.94 -15.70
N GLY A 185 47.29 31.23 -15.97
CA GLY A 185 48.12 31.97 -16.93
C GLY A 185 47.42 33.20 -17.50
N GLY A 186 47.68 34.38 -16.93
CA GLY A 186 47.46 35.66 -17.62
C GLY A 186 46.82 36.78 -16.80
N GLU A 187 47.68 37.59 -16.18
CA GLU A 187 47.56 39.02 -15.85
C GLU A 187 46.33 39.55 -15.07
N ALA A 188 46.58 39.92 -13.81
CA ALA A 188 45.73 40.82 -13.04
C ALA A 188 45.72 42.21 -13.68
N LYS A 189 44.58 42.63 -14.25
CA LYS A 189 44.28 44.05 -14.49
C LYS A 189 43.41 44.57 -13.35
N GLY A 190 43.90 45.62 -12.70
CA GLY A 190 43.26 46.27 -11.56
C GLY A 190 41.85 46.76 -11.88
N ILE A 191 40.99 46.70 -10.87
CA ILE A 191 39.65 47.27 -10.91
C ILE A 191 39.75 48.69 -10.38
N ASP A 192 39.50 49.68 -11.23
CA ASP A 192 39.29 51.07 -10.81
C ASP A 192 38.00 51.14 -10.00
N VAL A 193 38.12 51.64 -8.76
CA VAL A 193 36.99 51.88 -7.88
C VAL A 193 36.43 53.26 -8.22
N VAL A 194 35.26 53.30 -8.88
CA VAL A 194 34.51 54.55 -9.05
C VAL A 194 33.81 54.85 -7.74
N VAL A 195 34.21 55.96 -7.10
CA VAL A 195 33.54 56.55 -5.94
C VAL A 195 32.53 57.55 -6.49
N ASP A 196 31.23 57.23 -6.40
CA ASP A 196 30.18 58.21 -6.62
C ASP A 196 30.04 59.08 -5.37
N GLY A 197 30.28 60.38 -5.54
CA GLY A 197 29.90 61.43 -4.59
C GLY A 197 28.59 62.08 -5.04
N GLU A 198 27.64 62.28 -4.14
CA GLU A 198 27.31 63.54 -3.44
C GLU A 198 26.16 63.27 -2.44
#